data_AF-A0ABD0R7I1-F1
#
_entry.id   AF-A0ABD0R7I1-F1
#
_cell.length_a   1.000
_cell.length_b   1.000
_cell.length_c   1.000
_cell.angle_alpha   90.00
_cell.angle_beta   90.00
_cell.angle_gamma   90.00
#
_symmetry.space_group_name_H-M   'P 1'
#
loop_
_entity.id
_entity.type
_entity.pdbx_description
1 polymer ?
#
loop_
_entity_poly.entity_id
_entity_poly.type
_entity_poly.pdbx_seq_one_letter_code
_entity_poly.pdbx_strand_id
1 'polypeptide(L)' 'YILYYTLDKNMPIDDWVMEPIGGDRLTHQVLDLNLDTVYYFRIQAKNAKGVGPLSEPVQYRTAKGERLQLK' A
#
# COMPACT_ATOMS: atom_id res chain seq x y z
N TYR A 1 -5.55 11.37 -3.36
CA TYR A 1 -4.51 10.41 -3.76
C TYR A 1 -5.13 9.05 -4.03
N ILE A 2 -4.41 8.16 -4.70
CA ILE A 2 -4.79 6.76 -4.83
C ILE A 2 -3.58 5.93 -4.40
N LEU A 3 -3.73 5.13 -3.35
CA LEU A 3 -2.74 4.17 -2.87
C LEU A 3 -2.97 2.83 -3.55
N TYR A 4 -1.87 2.18 -3.96
CA TYR A 4 -1.86 0.85 -4.52
C TYR A 4 -0.95 -0.03 -3.68
N TYR A 5 -1.37 -1.27 -3.40
CA TYR A 5 -0.50 -2.26 -2.78
C TYR A 5 -0.76 -3.69 -3.24
N THR A 6 0.29 -4.52 -3.20
CA THR A 6 0.24 -5.93 -3.61
C THR A 6 1.31 -6.77 -2.90
N LEU A 7 1.18 -8.09 -3.04
CA LEU A 7 2.18 -9.09 -2.66
C LEU A 7 3.17 -9.41 -3.80
N ASP A 8 2.76 -9.20 -5.05
CA ASP A 8 3.58 -9.50 -6.24
C ASP A 8 3.85 -8.23 -7.06
N LYS A 9 5.09 -7.72 -6.99
CA LYS A 9 5.51 -6.52 -7.72
C LYS A 9 5.45 -6.64 -9.24
N ASN A 10 5.36 -7.84 -9.79
CA ASN A 10 5.33 -8.08 -11.23
C ASN A 10 3.89 -8.03 -11.79
N MET A 11 2.88 -8.02 -10.92
CA MET A 11 1.48 -7.90 -11.29
C MET A 11 1.21 -6.51 -11.91
N PRO A 12 0.38 -6.42 -12.98
CA PRO A 12 -0.04 -5.13 -13.54
C PRO A 12 -0.68 -4.23 -12.48
N ILE A 13 -0.47 -2.90 -12.56
CA ILE A 13 -0.96 -1.97 -11.54
C ILE A 13 -2.49 -2.00 -11.37
N ASP A 14 -3.22 -2.30 -12.44
CA ASP A 14 -4.68 -2.36 -12.44
C ASP A 14 -5.23 -3.54 -11.63
N ASP A 15 -4.38 -4.54 -11.34
CA ASP A 15 -4.71 -5.71 -10.52
C ASP A 15 -4.25 -5.55 -9.06
N TRP A 16 -3.56 -4.45 -8.71
CA TRP A 16 -3.19 -4.18 -7.32
C TRP A 16 -4.41 -3.75 -6.51
N VAL A 17 -4.36 -3.95 -5.19
CA VAL A 17 -5.39 -3.41 -4.30
C VAL A 17 -5.32 -1.88 -4.36
N MET A 18 -6.47 -1.24 -4.60
CA MET A 18 -6.58 0.21 -4.79
C MET A 18 -7.41 0.84 -3.66
N GLU A 19 -6.84 1.85 -2.99
CA GLU A 19 -7.51 2.61 -1.94
C GLU A 19 -7.51 4.12 -2.26
N PRO A 20 -8.68 4.74 -2.47
CA PRO A 20 -8.77 6.18 -2.68
C PRO A 20 -8.63 6.94 -1.36
N ILE A 21 -7.80 7.99 -1.36
CA ILE A 21 -7.52 8.84 -0.20
C ILE A 21 -7.89 10.29 -0.56
N GLY A 22 -8.51 11.02 0.37
CA GLY A 22 -8.78 12.45 0.22
C GLY A 22 -7.51 13.24 -0.15
N GLY A 23 -7.61 14.20 -1.07
CA GLY A 23 -6.45 14.98 -1.52
C GLY A 23 -5.84 15.90 -0.44
N ASP A 24 -6.61 16.16 0.61
CA ASP A 24 -6.27 16.92 1.81
C ASP A 24 -5.63 16.06 2.91
N ARG A 25 -5.65 14.72 2.77
CA ARG A 25 -5.06 13.78 3.74
C ARG A 25 -3.67 13.35 3.31
N LEU A 26 -2.72 13.46 4.23
CA LEU A 26 -1.33 13.03 4.03
C LEU A 26 -0.97 11.74 4.79
N THR A 27 -1.94 11.15 5.49
CA THR A 27 -1.79 9.89 6.25
C THR A 27 -2.95 8.96 5.96
N HIS A 28 -2.67 7.66 5.85
CA HIS A 28 -3.66 6.61 5.62
C HIS A 28 -3.22 5.31 6.29
N GLN A 29 -4.16 4.54 6.82
CA GLN A 29 -3.88 3.30 7.52
C GLN A 29 -4.42 2.12 6.71
N VAL A 30 -3.52 1.20 6.34
CA VAL A 30 -3.88 -0.08 5.71
C VAL A 30 -3.97 -1.13 6.81
N LEU A 31 -5.10 -1.83 6.86
CA LEU A 31 -5.44 -2.81 7.90
C LEU A 31 -5.43 -4.24 7.33
N ASP A 32 -5.56 -5.22 8.23
CA ASP A 32 -5.75 -6.65 7.88
C ASP A 32 -4.67 -7.22 6.94
N LEU A 33 -3.43 -6.75 7.10
CA LEU A 33 -2.27 -7.28 6.37
C LEU A 33 -1.78 -8.59 6.98
N ASN A 34 -1.31 -9.49 6.12
CA ASN A 34 -0.69 -10.74 6.55
C ASN A 34 0.62 -10.49 7.29
N LEU A 35 0.88 -11.26 8.35
CA LEU A 35 2.13 -11.22 9.11
C LEU A 35 3.31 -11.80 8.31
N ASP A 36 4.54 -11.39 8.66
CA ASP A 36 5.80 -11.76 7.98
C ASP A 36 5.73 -11.73 6.44
N THR A 37 4.99 -10.77 5.90
CA THR A 37 4.66 -10.71 4.48
C THR A 37 5.23 -9.42 3.87
N VAL A 38 5.85 -9.55 2.71
CA VAL A 38 6.33 -8.41 1.94
C VAL A 38 5.18 -7.83 1.13
N TYR A 39 4.95 -6.54 1.33
CA TYR A 39 4.06 -5.73 0.51
C TYR A 39 4.86 -4.69 -0.28
N TYR A 40 4.37 -4.41 -1.48
CA TYR A 40 4.85 -3.33 -2.33
C TYR A 40 3.78 -2.24 -2.39
N PHE A 41 4.19 -0.99 -2.27
CA PHE A 41 3.30 0.17 -2.26
C PHE A 41 3.69 1.15 -3.37
N ARG A 42 2.68 1.73 -4.03
CA ARG A 42 2.84 2.87 -4.94
C ARG A 42 1.69 3.85 -4.71
N ILE A 43 1.90 5.12 -4.96
CA ILE A 43 0.87 6.16 -4.83
C ILE A 43 0.89 7.09 -6.04
N GLN A 44 -0.28 7.60 -6.41
CA GLN A 44 -0.39 8.70 -7.37
C GLN A 44 -1.34 9.79 -6.89
N ALA A 45 -1.10 11.02 -7.35
CA ALA A 45 -2.02 12.13 -7.16
C ALA A 45 -3.18 12.04 -8.17
N LYS A 46 -4.37 12.46 -7.76
CA LYS A 46 -5.55 12.59 -8.64
C LYS A 46 -6.18 13.96 -8.40
N ASN A 47 -6.52 14.66 -9.48
CA ASN A 47 -7.28 15.90 -9.45
C ASN A 47 -8.43 15.85 -10.47
N ALA A 48 -9.15 16.95 -10.66
CA ALA A 48 -10.27 17.04 -11.59
C ALA A 48 -9.88 16.88 -13.08
N LYS A 49 -8.60 16.96 -13.41
CA LYS A 49 -8.07 16.82 -14.78
C LYS A 49 -7.48 15.45 -15.08
N GLY A 50 -7.32 14.59 -14.07
CA GLY A 50 -6.81 13.23 -14.24
C GLY A 50 -5.92 12.78 -13.10
N VAL A 51 -5.06 11.80 -13.40
CA VAL A 51 -4.09 11.23 -12.47
C VAL A 51 -2.67 11.63 -12.88
N GLY A 52 -1.82 11.89 -11.90
CA GLY A 52 -0.39 12.07 -12.10
C GLY A 52 0.34 10.74 -12.27
N PRO A 53 1.67 10.76 -12.46
CA PRO A 53 2.46 9.54 -12.50
C PRO A 53 2.45 8.79 -11.16
N LEU A 54 2.64 7.48 -11.22
CA LEU A 54 2.90 6.65 -10.04
C LEU A 54 4.27 6.98 -9.45
N SER A 55 4.37 6.91 -8.12
CA SER A 55 5.66 6.93 -7.42
C SER A 55 6.52 5.73 -7.78
N GLU A 56 7.80 5.79 -7.42
CA GLU A 56 8.63 4.58 -7.28
C GLU A 56 8.02 3.61 -6.25
N PRO A 57 8.24 2.30 -6.40
CA PRO A 57 7.73 1.31 -5.46
C PRO A 57 8.48 1.36 -4.13
N VAL A 58 7.72 1.30 -3.03
CA VAL A 58 8.27 1.11 -1.68
C VAL A 58 7.95 -0.30 -1.21
N GLN A 59 8.95 -1.00 -0.68
CA GLN A 59 8.77 -2.33 -0.10
C GLN A 59 8.69 -2.21 1.42
N TYR A 60 7.74 -2.93 2.03
CA TYR A 60 7.64 -3.06 3.47
C TYR A 60 7.34 -4.51 3.85
N ARG A 61 8.00 -5.01 4.90
CA ARG A 61 7.72 -6.33 5.46
C ARG A 61 6.99 -6.15 6.79
N THR A 62 5.81 -6.75 6.92
CA THR A 62 5.06 -6.75 8.18
C THR A 62 5.79 -7.54 9.26
N ALA A 63 5.46 -7.26 10.52
CA ALA A 63 6.09 -7.93 11.65
C ALA A 63 5.88 -9.46 11.57
N LYS A 64 6.90 -10.20 12.01
CA LYS A 64 6.73 -11.63 12.32
C LYS A 64 5.84 -11.67 13.55
N GLY A 65 4.65 -12.26 13.45
CA GLY A 65 3.71 -12.32 14.57
C GLY A 65 4.45 -12.73 15.84
N GLU A 66 4.35 -11.91 16.89
CA GLU A 66 4.96 -12.27 18.15
C GLU A 66 4.21 -13.51 18.68
N ARG A 67 4.95 -14.61 18.82
CA ARG A 67 4.56 -15.61 19.80
C ARG A 67 4.74 -14.89 21.14
N LEU A 68 3.66 -14.35 21.70
CA LEU A 68 3.63 -13.89 23.07
C LEU A 68 4.03 -15.09 23.92
N GLN A 69 5.32 -15.25 24.19
CA GLN A 69 5.78 -16.13 25.25
C GLN A 69 5.36 -15.43 26.53
N LEU A 70 4.19 -15.81 27.02
CA LEU A 70 3.79 -15.55 28.40
C LEU A 70 4.92 -16.09 29.27
N LYS A 71 5.67 -15.18 29.88
CA LYS A 71 6.59 -15.49 30.98
C LYS A 71 5.79 -15.68 32.26
#